data_AF-A0A950JHX4-F1
#
_entry.id   AF-A0A950JHX4-F1
#
_cell.length_a   1.000
_cell.length_b   1.000
_cell.length_c   1.000
_cell.angle_alpha   90.00
_cell.angle_beta   90.00
_cell.angle_gamma   90.00
#
_symmetry.space_group_name_H-M   'P 1'
#
loop_
_entity.id
_entity.type
_entity.pdbx_description
1 polymer ?
#
loop_
_entity_poly.entity_id
_entity_poly.type
_entity_poly.pdbx_seq_one_letter_code
_entity_poly.pdbx_strand_id
1 'polypeptide(L)'
;MLVRSPGSPDSDSGQIEEASQRLGPKVRHFHLRYFGLLADHGLDLLDEVDLEVVDQSSAILAVGDIPWPASAVGLRLLDEKGHPIFERLKSDWQIPWLS
;
A
#
# COMPACT_ATOMS: atom_id res chain seq x y z
N MET A 1 68.45 -24.10 6.72
CA MET A 1 67.68 -22.84 6.67
C MET A 1 66.36 -23.17 5.99
N LEU A 2 65.27 -23.34 6.75
CA LEU A 2 63.98 -23.87 6.27
C LEU A 2 63.01 -22.70 6.05
N VAL A 3 62.57 -22.51 4.80
CA VAL A 3 61.52 -21.57 4.40
C VAL A 3 60.18 -22.05 4.94
N ARG A 4 59.47 -21.19 5.66
CA ARG A 4 58.11 -21.43 6.16
C ARG A 4 57.08 -21.12 5.07
N SER A 5 56.13 -22.03 4.91
CA SER A 5 55.02 -22.03 3.96
C SER A 5 54.09 -20.81 4.06
N PRO A 6 53.35 -20.47 2.99
CA PRO A 6 52.36 -19.39 2.97
C PRO A 6 51.10 -19.77 3.78
N GLY A 7 50.65 -18.85 4.63
CA GLY A 7 49.37 -18.93 5.32
C GLY A 7 48.20 -18.71 4.35
N SER A 8 47.26 -19.64 4.39
CA SER A 8 45.95 -19.63 3.74
C SER A 8 45.01 -18.56 4.34
N PRO A 9 43.86 -18.24 3.70
CA PRO A 9 43.19 -16.96 3.82
C PRO A 9 42.36 -16.89 5.10
N ASP A 10 42.66 -15.92 5.95
CA ASP A 10 41.77 -15.49 7.02
C ASP A 10 40.58 -14.75 6.40
N SER A 11 39.56 -15.56 6.14
CA SER A 11 38.16 -15.22 6.04
C SER A 11 37.70 -14.58 7.35
N ASP A 12 38.13 -13.36 7.65
CA ASP A 12 37.54 -12.54 8.70
C ASP A 12 36.51 -11.61 8.09
N SER A 13 35.32 -12.19 7.91
CA SER A 13 34.04 -11.59 8.23
C SER A 13 34.13 -10.13 8.69
N GLY A 14 34.12 -9.21 7.72
CA GLY A 14 33.64 -7.83 7.87
C GLY A 14 32.16 -7.87 8.20
N GLN A 15 31.87 -8.41 9.37
CA GLN A 15 30.57 -8.56 9.96
C GLN A 15 30.16 -7.19 10.49
N ILE A 16 29.06 -6.70 9.92
CA ILE A 16 28.03 -5.99 10.67
C ILE A 16 28.44 -4.60 11.21
N GLU A 17 28.97 -3.73 10.38
CA GLU A 17 29.00 -2.30 10.73
C GLU A 17 28.32 -1.50 9.62
N GLU A 18 27.27 -0.77 10.00
CA GLU A 18 26.56 0.23 9.18
C GLU A 18 25.72 -0.36 8.03
N ALA A 19 24.43 -0.65 8.16
CA ALA A 19 23.42 0.17 8.78
C ALA A 19 22.27 -0.75 9.18
N SER A 20 22.09 -0.92 10.47
CA SER A 20 20.76 -0.88 11.06
C SER A 20 20.09 0.40 10.55
N GLN A 21 19.54 0.35 9.34
CA GLN A 21 18.64 1.36 8.85
C GLN A 21 17.54 1.37 9.89
N ARG A 22 17.55 2.45 10.67
CA ARG A 22 16.50 2.92 11.56
C ARG A 22 15.24 3.19 10.74
N LEU A 23 14.73 2.19 10.04
CA LEU A 23 13.47 2.24 9.37
C LEU A 23 12.43 2.07 10.47
N GLY A 24 12.12 3.18 11.14
CA GLY A 24 10.74 3.39 11.56
C GLY A 24 9.82 3.03 10.39
N PRO A 25 8.58 2.62 10.67
CA PRO A 25 7.72 2.03 9.65
C PRO A 25 7.71 2.92 8.40
N LYS A 26 8.22 2.38 7.29
CA LYS A 26 8.37 3.15 6.04
C LYS A 26 6.96 3.47 5.55
N VAL A 27 6.60 4.75 5.61
CA VAL A 27 5.35 5.25 5.04
C VAL A 27 5.33 4.92 3.55
N ARG A 28 4.19 4.39 3.11
CA ARG A 28 3.89 4.04 1.73
C ARG A 28 2.73 4.91 1.25
N HIS A 29 2.75 5.20 -0.04
CA HIS A 29 1.69 5.96 -0.70
C HIS A 29 0.68 5.00 -1.33
N PHE A 30 -0.59 5.33 -1.19
CA PHE A 30 -1.71 4.65 -1.83
C PHE A 30 -2.66 5.68 -2.41
N HIS A 31 -3.39 5.29 -3.45
CA HIS A 31 -4.36 6.16 -4.10
C HIS A 31 -5.75 5.57 -3.97
N LEU A 32 -6.64 6.27 -3.29
CA LEU A 32 -8.04 5.92 -3.20
C LEU A 32 -8.82 6.67 -4.28
N ARG A 33 -9.47 5.93 -5.18
CA ARG A 33 -10.29 6.48 -6.26
C ARG A 33 -11.75 6.16 -6.03
N TYR A 34 -12.61 7.16 -6.16
CA TYR A 34 -14.06 7.01 -6.12
C TYR A 34 -14.63 7.08 -7.53
N PHE A 35 -15.55 6.17 -7.85
CA PHE A 35 -16.21 6.14 -9.15
C PHE A 35 -17.69 6.45 -9.01
N GLY A 36 -18.23 7.14 -10.01
CA GLY A 36 -19.62 7.52 -10.13
C GLY A 36 -20.20 7.08 -11.46
N LEU A 37 -21.52 6.96 -11.54
CA LEU A 37 -22.21 6.81 -12.82
C LEU A 37 -22.41 8.19 -13.44
N LEU A 38 -21.85 8.41 -14.63
CA LEU A 38 -22.31 9.49 -15.51
C LEU A 38 -23.54 9.02 -16.27
N ALA A 39 -24.52 9.92 -16.39
CA ALA A 39 -25.84 9.66 -16.97
C ALA A 39 -25.79 8.96 -18.34
N ASP A 40 -24.74 9.23 -19.13
CA ASP A 40 -24.67 8.79 -20.54
C ASP A 40 -23.44 7.93 -20.88
N HIS A 41 -22.48 7.78 -19.96
CA HIS A 41 -21.13 7.30 -20.32
C HIS A 41 -20.53 6.22 -19.42
N GLY A 42 -21.28 5.70 -18.45
CA GLY A 42 -20.82 4.63 -17.57
C GLY A 42 -20.07 5.15 -16.34
N LEU A 43 -19.12 4.35 -15.83
CA LEU A 43 -18.34 4.71 -14.64
C LEU A 43 -17.25 5.71 -15.00
N ASP A 44 -17.17 6.80 -14.24
CA ASP A 44 -16.08 7.77 -14.33
C ASP A 44 -15.48 8.04 -12.95
N LEU A 45 -14.24 8.52 -12.94
CA LEU A 45 -13.55 8.94 -11.73
C LEU A 45 -14.19 10.23 -11.21
N LEU A 46 -14.74 10.17 -10.00
CA LEU A 46 -15.33 11.34 -9.34
C LEU A 46 -14.31 12.10 -8.51
N ASP A 47 -13.49 11.36 -7.77
CA ASP A 47 -12.58 11.92 -6.79
C ASP A 47 -11.42 10.96 -6.53
N GLU A 48 -10.29 11.51 -6.10
CA GLU A 48 -9.07 10.79 -5.79
C GLU A 48 -8.41 11.36 -4.54
N VAL A 49 -8.06 10.48 -3.60
CA VAL A 49 -7.46 10.82 -2.31
C VAL A 49 -6.16 10.05 -2.14
N ASP A 50 -5.08 10.78 -1.88
CA ASP A 50 -3.79 10.18 -1.55
C ASP A 50 -3.73 9.80 -0.08
N LEU A 51 -3.23 8.60 0.21
CA LEU A 51 -3.07 8.05 1.56
C LEU A 51 -1.61 7.75 1.82
N GLU A 52 -1.11 8.26 2.95
CA GLU A 52 0.23 7.99 3.46
C GLU A 52 0.13 7.14 4.72
N VAL A 53 0.39 5.84 4.59
CA VAL A 53 0.24 4.89 5.70
C VAL A 53 1.36 3.85 5.68
N VAL A 54 1.56 3.18 6.81
CA VAL A 54 2.70 2.29 7.03
C VAL A 54 2.61 0.96 6.27
N ASP A 55 1.40 0.51 5.92
CA ASP A 55 1.15 -0.75 5.22
C ASP A 55 -0.25 -0.80 4.55
N GLN A 56 -0.50 -1.86 3.78
CA GLN A 56 -1.73 -2.08 3.04
C GLN A 56 -2.97 -2.28 3.93
N SER A 57 -2.84 -2.99 5.06
CA SER A 57 -3.94 -3.18 6.00
C SER A 57 -4.35 -1.84 6.63
N SER A 58 -3.37 -1.02 7.00
CA SER A 58 -3.61 0.36 7.46
C SER A 58 -4.32 1.20 6.40
N ALA A 59 -3.97 1.04 5.12
CA ALA A 59 -4.63 1.74 4.01
C ALA A 59 -6.11 1.33 3.89
N ILE A 60 -6.41 0.02 3.95
CA ILE A 60 -7.78 -0.50 3.87
C ILE A 60 -8.63 0.01 5.05
N LEU A 61 -8.06 0.07 6.26
CA LEU A 61 -8.74 0.63 7.43
C LEU A 61 -9.03 2.12 7.22
N ALA A 62 -8.04 2.90 6.76
CA ALA A 62 -8.20 4.32 6.49
C ALA A 62 -9.31 4.60 5.46
N VAL A 63 -9.45 3.76 4.42
CA VAL A 63 -10.55 3.86 3.44
C VAL A 63 -11.93 3.76 4.12
N GLY A 64 -12.06 2.96 5.18
CA GLY A 64 -13.30 2.81 5.94
C GLY A 64 -13.74 4.08 6.68
N ASP A 65 -12.80 4.94 7.04
CA ASP A 65 -13.04 6.17 7.80
C ASP A 65 -13.31 7.39 6.89
N ILE A 66 -13.02 7.28 5.58
CA ILE A 66 -13.20 8.38 4.63
C ILE A 66 -14.65 8.38 4.13
N PRO A 67 -15.39 9.49 4.31
CA PRO A 67 -16.76 9.61 3.82
C PRO A 67 -16.77 9.53 2.30
N TRP A 68 -17.66 8.71 1.76
CA TRP A 68 -17.82 8.56 0.32
C TRP A 68 -18.46 9.82 -0.26
N PRO A 69 -18.02 10.30 -1.45
CA PRO A 69 -18.76 11.29 -2.20
C PRO A 69 -20.21 10.85 -2.42
N ALA A 70 -21.17 11.79 -2.38
CA ALA A 70 -22.60 11.47 -2.45
C ALA A 70 -22.96 10.67 -3.71
N SER A 71 -22.37 11.04 -4.85
CA SER A 71 -22.54 10.42 -6.16
C SER A 71 -21.68 9.16 -6.38
N ALA A 72 -20.79 8.81 -5.44
CA ALA A 72 -19.95 7.63 -5.59
C ALA A 72 -20.79 6.34 -5.51
N VAL A 73 -20.54 5.45 -6.46
CA VAL A 73 -21.13 4.10 -6.55
C VAL A 73 -20.12 3.01 -6.22
N GLY A 74 -18.83 3.33 -6.24
CA GLY A 74 -17.75 2.42 -5.89
C GLY A 74 -16.46 3.15 -5.55
N LEU A 75 -15.50 2.41 -5.01
CA LEU A 75 -14.14 2.87 -4.80
C LEU A 75 -13.13 1.79 -5.16
N ARG A 76 -11.90 2.21 -5.42
CA ARG A 76 -10.74 1.34 -5.61
C ARG A 76 -9.54 1.97 -4.94
N LEU A 77 -8.85 1.19 -4.13
CA LEU A 77 -7.58 1.53 -3.53
C LEU A 77 -6.46 0.93 -4.36
N LEU A 78 -5.51 1.77 -4.74
CA LEU A 78 -4.34 1.41 -5.55
C LEU A 78 -3.07 1.51 -4.71
N ASP A 79 -2.10 0.64 -5.00
CA ASP A 79 -0.73 0.80 -4.48
C ASP A 79 0.02 1.94 -5.18
N GLU A 80 1.23 2.24 -4.72
CA GLU A 80 2.14 3.25 -5.31
C GLU A 80 2.50 2.99 -6.79
N LYS A 81 2.22 1.80 -7.31
CA LYS A 81 2.44 1.42 -8.72
C LYS A 81 1.16 1.46 -9.54
N GLY A 82 0.03 1.82 -8.93
CA GLY A 82 -1.28 1.87 -9.57
C GLY A 82 -1.99 0.51 -9.66
N HIS A 83 -1.54 -0.51 -8.92
CA HIS A 83 -2.22 -1.81 -8.88
C HIS A 83 -3.40 -1.78 -7.90
N PRO A 84 -4.58 -2.29 -8.29
CA PRO A 84 -5.70 -2.43 -7.36
C PRO A 84 -5.36 -3.42 -6.25
N ILE A 85 -5.44 -2.95 -5.01
CA ILE A 85 -5.26 -3.78 -3.82
C ILE A 85 -6.57 -4.02 -3.06
N PHE A 86 -7.56 -3.14 -3.26
CA PHE A 86 -8.88 -3.27 -2.69
C PHE A 86 -9.90 -2.55 -3.58
N GLU A 87 -11.08 -3.13 -3.73
CA GLU A 87 -12.20 -2.54 -4.47
C GLU A 87 -13.49 -2.84 -3.71
N ARG A 88 -14.41 -1.88 -3.68
CA ARG A 88 -15.70 -2.03 -3.03
C ARG A 88 -16.76 -1.21 -3.75
N LEU A 89 -17.95 -1.77 -3.93
CA LEU A 89 -19.11 -1.04 -4.41
C LEU A 89 -19.92 -0.52 -3.23
N LYS A 90 -20.62 0.61 -3.42
CA LYS A 90 -21.53 1.15 -2.40
C LYS A 90 -22.70 0.20 -2.15
N SER A 91 -23.13 -0.54 -3.16
CA SER A 91 -24.17 -1.58 -3.03
C SER A 91 -23.77 -2.71 -2.08
N ASP A 92 -22.47 -2.96 -1.88
CA ASP A 92 -21.99 -3.95 -0.90
C ASP A 92 -22.26 -3.52 0.56
N TRP A 93 -22.59 -2.24 0.80
CA TRP A 93 -23.02 -1.75 2.12
C TRP A 93 -24.47 -2.15 2.46
N GLN A 94 -25.28 -2.57 1.48
CA GLN A 94 -26.62 -3.10 1.77
C GLN A 94 -26.50 -4.47 2.40
N ILE A 95 -26.28 -4.47 3.71
CA ILE A 95 -26.47 -5.63 4.56
C ILE A 95 -27.97 -5.92 4.64
N PRO A 96 -28.47 -7.06 4.09
CA PRO A 96 -29.91 -7.30 3.91
C PRO A 96 -30.68 -7.70 5.18
N TRP A 97 -30.14 -7.54 6.39
CA TRP A 97 -30.80 -7.99 7.64
C TRP A 97 -31.11 -6.88 8.66
N LEU A 98 -31.21 -5.62 8.22
CA LEU A 98 -31.71 -4.49 9.02
C LEU A 98 -32.94 -3.82 8.39
N SER A 99 -33.91 -4.62 7.94
CA SER A 99 -35.24 -4.13 7.52
C SER A 99 -36.35 -4.98 8.12
#